data_AF-A0A7V7D561-F1
#
_entry.id   AF-A0A7V7D561-F1
#
_cell.length_a   1.000
_cell.length_b   1.000
_cell.length_c   1.000
_cell.angle_alpha   90.00
_cell.angle_beta   90.00
_cell.angle_gamma   90.00
#
_symmetry.space_group_name_H-M   'P 1'
#
loop_
_entity.id
_entity.type
_entity.pdbx_description
1 polymer ?
#
loop_
_entity_poly.entity_id
_entity_poly.type
_entity_poly.pdbx_seq_one_letter_code
_entity_poly.pdbx_strand_id
1 'polypeptide(L)'
;MNAHIINCNETDFFDSFRPSGYLGVKVGVGGTTPQALSKSCRTIYSMQADMKTIRVGDIIFVHAGQKIYGAFKAASEFHETPDTPTYFLSRNIHYYPNPNNPNSGWRDNDSIRPNATGYYRHIAITHFVDNQGNNLCFENGIQSTEVFEIKRRKKIWSIPERWKYTDAARTVRPLMADEAFELLKIIHRANADNPDRLTVEPANFEDYLPIQFILDDRIVTNEKIIEGWVLENIGRNSDLDDAFGPFSSFGNNMPAGYLKFMDIFGYQQLSTGMKIYKVVEIKKDECSFPDDINQLIGYTNWVTQNIASGDYKSVEAAIIAKSFDEDCTNFVANFNTTGNNIRLIRFDYTPPNYDVLDIRRVV
;
A
#
# COMPACT_ATOMS: atom_id res chain seq x y z
N MET A 1 -9.37 10.36 2.43
CA MET A 1 -8.58 10.60 1.20
C MET A 1 -7.15 10.31 1.56
N ASN A 2 -6.59 9.24 0.99
CA ASN A 2 -5.17 8.94 1.08
C ASN A 2 -4.41 9.69 -0.01
N ALA A 3 -3.10 9.59 0.03
CA ALA A 3 -2.24 10.13 -0.99
C ALA A 3 -1.09 9.17 -1.29
N HIS A 4 -0.58 9.24 -2.51
CA HIS A 4 0.42 8.30 -2.99
C HIS A 4 1.41 8.98 -3.92
N ILE A 5 2.65 8.49 -3.93
CA ILE A 5 3.63 8.79 -4.97
C ILE A 5 3.77 7.58 -5.87
N ILE A 6 3.56 7.79 -7.16
CA ILE A 6 3.76 6.77 -8.19
C ILE A 6 5.00 7.13 -9.00
N ASN A 7 6.00 6.25 -8.94
CA ASN A 7 7.22 6.35 -9.72
C ASN A 7 7.00 5.78 -11.11
N CYS A 8 7.35 6.51 -12.16
CA CYS A 8 7.34 5.97 -13.52
C CYS A 8 8.51 6.50 -14.33
N ASN A 9 8.74 5.89 -15.50
CA ASN A 9 9.67 6.45 -16.46
C ASN A 9 9.07 7.74 -17.04
N GLU A 10 9.92 8.75 -17.24
CA GLU A 10 9.49 10.06 -17.75
C GLU A 10 8.97 10.00 -19.18
N THR A 11 9.62 9.22 -20.04
CA THR A 11 9.15 8.97 -21.41
C THR A 11 7.79 8.29 -21.39
N ASP A 12 7.63 7.22 -20.59
CA ASP A 12 6.33 6.53 -20.47
C ASP A 12 5.23 7.49 -19.96
N PHE A 13 5.58 8.37 -19.01
CA PHE A 13 4.65 9.37 -18.49
C PHE A 13 4.14 10.33 -19.57
N PHE A 14 5.05 10.97 -20.30
CA PHE A 14 4.70 12.02 -21.25
C PHE A 14 4.15 11.50 -22.57
N ASP A 15 4.66 10.37 -23.05
CA ASP A 15 4.36 9.86 -24.39
C ASP A 15 3.15 8.90 -24.38
N SER A 16 2.84 8.28 -23.24
CA SER A 16 1.80 7.25 -23.15
C SER A 16 0.77 7.51 -22.04
N PHE A 17 1.21 7.56 -20.79
CA PHE A 17 0.34 7.55 -19.61
C PHE A 17 -0.52 8.82 -19.51
N ARG A 18 0.10 10.00 -19.54
CA ARG A 18 -0.59 11.29 -19.46
C ARG A 18 -1.56 11.49 -20.63
N PRO A 19 -1.16 11.34 -21.92
CA PRO A 19 -2.09 11.49 -23.04
C PRO A 19 -3.27 10.52 -23.00
N SER A 20 -3.07 9.34 -22.42
CA SER A 20 -4.07 8.27 -22.35
C SER A 20 -4.89 8.27 -21.06
N GLY A 21 -4.62 9.18 -20.12
CA GLY A 21 -5.44 9.32 -18.91
C GLY A 21 -5.22 8.27 -17.83
N TYR A 22 -4.07 7.60 -17.79
CA TYR A 22 -3.78 6.55 -16.80
C TYR A 22 -2.33 6.57 -16.31
N LEU A 23 -2.03 5.83 -15.26
CA LEU A 23 -0.65 5.46 -14.87
C LEU A 23 -0.52 3.94 -14.83
N GLY A 24 0.57 3.43 -15.40
CA GLY A 24 0.86 2.00 -15.45
C GLY A 24 1.85 1.55 -14.38
N VAL A 25 1.58 0.41 -13.76
CA VAL A 25 2.51 -0.30 -12.87
C VAL A 25 3.08 -1.52 -13.60
N LYS A 26 4.42 -1.58 -13.65
CA LYS A 26 5.14 -2.63 -14.36
C LYS A 26 5.21 -3.90 -13.53
N VAL A 27 4.64 -4.99 -14.03
CA VAL A 27 4.74 -6.32 -13.43
C VAL A 27 5.73 -7.15 -14.25
N GLY A 28 6.50 -8.02 -13.60
CA GLY A 28 7.44 -8.87 -14.32
C GLY A 28 8.06 -9.99 -13.51
N VAL A 29 8.74 -10.90 -14.21
CA VAL A 29 9.42 -12.07 -13.65
C VAL A 29 10.92 -11.95 -13.86
N GLY A 30 11.70 -12.00 -12.78
CA GLY A 30 13.17 -11.87 -12.84
C GLY A 30 13.91 -13.12 -13.33
N GLY A 31 13.21 -14.24 -13.55
CA GLY A 31 13.76 -15.51 -14.03
C GLY A 31 12.81 -16.68 -13.77
N THR A 32 13.08 -17.82 -14.41
CA THR A 32 12.21 -19.02 -14.35
C THR A 32 12.67 -20.07 -13.34
N THR A 33 13.75 -19.82 -12.58
CA THR A 33 14.17 -20.73 -11.51
C THR A 33 13.14 -20.68 -10.36
N PRO A 34 12.95 -21.78 -9.61
CA PRO A 34 12.05 -21.82 -8.44
C PRO A 34 12.20 -20.62 -7.50
N GLN A 35 13.46 -20.26 -7.19
CA GLN A 35 13.78 -19.14 -6.31
C GLN A 35 13.41 -17.79 -6.94
N ALA A 36 13.66 -17.61 -8.25
CA ALA A 36 13.35 -16.38 -8.96
C ALA A 36 11.84 -16.17 -9.10
N LEU A 37 11.07 -17.23 -9.39
CA LEU A 37 9.62 -17.21 -9.45
C LEU A 37 9.02 -16.87 -8.08
N SER A 38 9.43 -17.58 -7.02
CA SER A 38 8.96 -17.31 -5.65
C SER A 38 9.27 -15.87 -5.21
N LYS A 39 10.47 -15.35 -5.51
CA LYS A 39 10.83 -13.95 -5.25
C LYS A 39 9.96 -12.97 -6.04
N SER A 40 9.69 -13.28 -7.31
CA SER A 40 8.86 -12.44 -8.18
C SER A 40 7.40 -12.39 -7.69
N CYS A 41 6.81 -13.54 -7.30
CA CYS A 41 5.47 -13.56 -6.68
C CYS A 41 5.40 -12.65 -5.45
N ARG A 42 6.36 -12.78 -4.51
CA ARG A 42 6.40 -11.96 -3.30
C ARG A 42 6.49 -10.46 -3.60
N THR A 43 7.30 -10.10 -4.58
CA THR A 43 7.45 -8.71 -5.03
C THR A 43 6.11 -8.20 -5.58
N ILE A 44 5.43 -9.00 -6.40
CA ILE A 44 4.16 -8.61 -7.01
C ILE A 44 3.04 -8.52 -5.98
N TYR A 45 2.96 -9.43 -5.00
CA TYR A 45 2.00 -9.31 -3.90
C TYR A 45 2.21 -8.01 -3.11
N SER A 46 3.46 -7.66 -2.85
CA SER A 46 3.81 -6.40 -2.18
C SER A 46 3.33 -5.19 -3.00
N MET A 47 3.49 -5.23 -4.33
CA MET A 47 2.99 -4.18 -5.23
C MET A 47 1.47 -4.14 -5.30
N GLN A 48 0.81 -5.30 -5.30
CA GLN A 48 -0.66 -5.40 -5.29
C GLN A 48 -1.25 -4.84 -4.00
N ALA A 49 -0.62 -5.11 -2.85
CA ALA A 49 -0.99 -4.49 -1.59
C ALA A 49 -0.88 -2.96 -1.66
N ASP A 50 0.23 -2.44 -2.23
CA ASP A 50 0.39 -0.98 -2.44
C ASP A 50 -0.73 -0.41 -3.32
N MET A 51 -1.05 -1.08 -4.45
CA MET A 51 -2.10 -0.67 -5.38
C MET A 51 -3.49 -0.66 -4.73
N LYS A 52 -3.78 -1.61 -3.83
CA LYS A 52 -5.07 -1.75 -3.14
C LYS A 52 -5.30 -0.72 -2.04
N THR A 53 -4.28 0.06 -1.68
CA THR A 53 -4.46 1.22 -0.79
C THR A 53 -5.10 2.43 -1.48
N ILE A 54 -5.10 2.49 -2.81
CA ILE A 54 -5.59 3.63 -3.59
C ILE A 54 -7.07 3.50 -3.87
N ARG A 55 -7.80 4.59 -3.65
CA ARG A 55 -9.23 4.73 -3.89
C ARG A 55 -9.53 5.87 -4.84
N VAL A 56 -10.69 5.82 -5.47
CA VAL A 56 -11.21 6.94 -6.25
C VAL A 56 -11.24 8.20 -5.38
N GLY A 57 -10.63 9.26 -5.88
CA GLY A 57 -10.50 10.55 -5.20
C GLY A 57 -9.21 10.75 -4.41
N ASP A 58 -8.38 9.72 -4.23
CA ASP A 58 -7.07 9.88 -3.60
C ASP A 58 -6.11 10.75 -4.43
N ILE A 59 -5.15 11.37 -3.76
CA ILE A 59 -4.17 12.27 -4.37
C ILE A 59 -2.98 11.47 -4.89
N ILE A 60 -2.65 11.62 -6.17
CA ILE A 60 -1.56 10.90 -6.81
C ILE A 60 -0.47 11.87 -7.25
N PHE A 61 0.68 11.83 -6.61
CA PHE A 61 1.86 12.55 -7.08
C PHE A 61 2.64 11.68 -8.06
N VAL A 62 2.92 12.21 -9.26
CA VAL A 62 3.70 11.49 -10.26
C VAL A 62 5.16 11.88 -10.14
N HIS A 63 6.00 10.93 -9.74
CA HIS A 63 7.45 11.08 -9.74
C HIS A 63 8.03 10.41 -11.00
N ALA A 64 8.56 11.22 -11.90
CA ALA A 64 9.14 10.77 -13.16
C ALA A 64 10.47 11.48 -13.40
N GLY A 65 11.49 10.72 -13.77
CA GLY A 65 12.83 11.26 -13.99
C GLY A 65 13.43 11.84 -12.69
N GLN A 66 13.65 13.16 -12.68
CA GLN A 66 14.14 13.90 -11.50
C GLN A 66 13.06 14.83 -10.91
N LYS A 67 11.81 14.70 -11.33
CA LYS A 67 10.75 15.65 -10.99
C LYS A 67 9.50 14.98 -10.42
N ILE A 68 8.76 15.76 -9.64
CA ILE A 68 7.38 15.48 -9.28
C ILE A 68 6.49 16.46 -10.05
N TYR A 69 5.73 15.97 -11.02
CA TYR A 69 4.99 16.77 -12.02
C TYR A 69 3.63 17.31 -11.51
N GLY A 70 3.45 17.40 -10.20
CA GLY A 70 2.20 17.87 -9.60
C GLY A 70 1.37 16.76 -8.97
N ALA A 71 0.17 17.13 -8.54
CA ALA A 71 -0.79 16.24 -7.90
C ALA A 71 -1.94 15.96 -8.87
N PHE A 72 -2.23 14.68 -9.09
CA PHE A 72 -3.37 14.18 -9.83
C PHE A 72 -4.39 13.61 -8.86
N LYS A 73 -5.58 13.28 -9.35
CA LYS A 73 -6.63 12.60 -8.61
C LYS A 73 -6.85 11.22 -9.23
N ALA A 74 -6.89 10.19 -8.40
CA ALA A 74 -7.32 8.86 -8.81
C ALA A 74 -8.77 8.91 -9.31
N ALA A 75 -8.99 8.59 -10.58
CA ALA A 75 -10.31 8.49 -11.19
C ALA A 75 -10.88 7.06 -11.16
N SER A 76 -10.00 6.08 -10.95
CA SER A 76 -10.36 4.68 -10.71
C SER A 76 -9.50 4.09 -9.59
N GLU A 77 -9.78 2.84 -9.20
CA GLU A 77 -8.78 1.98 -8.55
C GLU A 77 -7.87 1.33 -9.61
N PHE A 78 -6.88 0.56 -9.17
CA PHE A 78 -6.04 -0.22 -10.06
C PHE A 78 -6.78 -1.42 -10.66
N HIS A 79 -6.69 -1.56 -11.98
CA HIS A 79 -7.28 -2.66 -12.75
C HIS A 79 -6.23 -3.35 -13.63
N GLU A 80 -6.49 -4.60 -13.99
CA GLU A 80 -5.71 -5.41 -14.93
C GLU A 80 -6.14 -5.12 -16.35
N THR A 81 -5.17 -4.93 -17.24
CA THR A 81 -5.43 -4.61 -18.63
C THR A 81 -5.97 -5.83 -19.40
N PRO A 82 -6.84 -5.66 -20.40
CA PRO A 82 -7.39 -6.78 -21.18
C PRO A 82 -6.32 -7.62 -21.90
N ASP A 83 -5.17 -7.04 -22.22
CA ASP A 83 -4.03 -7.68 -22.87
C ASP A 83 -3.06 -8.37 -21.87
N THR A 84 -3.39 -8.38 -20.57
CA THR A 84 -2.60 -9.06 -19.55
C THR A 84 -2.48 -10.56 -19.88
N PRO A 85 -1.24 -11.10 -20.07
CA PRO A 85 -1.07 -12.53 -20.25
C PRO A 85 -1.68 -13.32 -19.10
N THR A 86 -2.31 -14.46 -19.37
CA THR A 86 -3.07 -15.23 -18.36
C THR A 86 -2.25 -15.52 -17.10
N TYR A 87 -0.95 -15.81 -17.21
CA TYR A 87 -0.07 -16.06 -16.06
C TYR A 87 0.28 -14.80 -15.24
N PHE A 88 -0.01 -13.60 -15.77
CA PHE A 88 0.10 -12.31 -15.08
C PHE A 88 -1.26 -11.75 -14.60
N LEU A 89 -2.38 -12.45 -14.77
CA LEU A 89 -3.61 -12.12 -14.06
C LEU A 89 -3.40 -12.37 -12.56
N SER A 90 -3.86 -11.49 -11.67
CA SER A 90 -3.51 -11.56 -10.24
C SER A 90 -3.91 -12.90 -9.61
N ARG A 91 -5.06 -13.44 -10.02
CA ARG A 91 -5.55 -14.77 -9.63
C ARG A 91 -4.66 -15.94 -10.07
N ASN A 92 -3.63 -15.70 -10.87
CA ASN A 92 -2.67 -16.72 -11.31
C ASN A 92 -1.24 -16.40 -10.83
N ILE A 93 -1.05 -15.30 -10.10
CA ILE A 93 0.24 -14.94 -9.51
C ILE A 93 0.32 -15.62 -8.17
N HIS A 94 0.71 -16.90 -8.17
CA HIS A 94 1.03 -17.63 -6.96
C HIS A 94 2.03 -18.72 -7.28
N TYR A 95 2.88 -19.06 -6.31
CA TYR A 95 3.97 -19.99 -6.60
C TYR A 95 3.43 -21.42 -6.79
N TYR A 96 2.73 -21.97 -5.80
CA TYR A 96 2.17 -23.32 -5.90
C TYR A 96 0.84 -23.31 -6.66
N PRO A 97 0.59 -24.27 -7.56
CA PRO A 97 -0.71 -24.40 -8.22
C PRO A 97 -1.81 -24.67 -7.20
N ASN A 98 -3.01 -24.15 -7.46
CA ASN A 98 -4.20 -24.52 -6.70
C ASN A 98 -4.47 -26.02 -6.93
N PRO A 99 -4.66 -26.83 -5.86
CA PRO A 99 -4.98 -28.25 -6.02
C PRO A 99 -6.20 -28.53 -6.90
N ASN A 100 -7.17 -27.61 -6.92
CA ASN A 100 -8.39 -27.69 -7.73
C ASN A 100 -8.23 -27.07 -9.13
N ASN A 101 -7.11 -26.43 -9.42
CA ASN A 101 -6.77 -25.88 -10.74
C ASN A 101 -5.25 -26.04 -10.98
N PRO A 102 -4.78 -27.23 -11.39
CA PRO A 102 -3.35 -27.54 -11.47
C PRO A 102 -2.57 -26.71 -12.50
N ASN A 103 -3.27 -26.03 -13.42
CA ASN A 103 -2.67 -25.13 -14.40
C ASN A 103 -2.57 -23.67 -13.91
N SER A 104 -2.99 -23.40 -12.67
CA SER A 104 -2.83 -22.09 -12.04
C SER A 104 -1.44 -21.94 -11.41
N GLY A 105 -1.01 -20.70 -11.19
CA GLY A 105 0.28 -20.44 -10.56
C GLY A 105 1.47 -20.63 -11.49
N TRP A 106 2.65 -20.48 -10.89
CA TRP A 106 3.90 -20.31 -11.64
C TRP A 106 4.84 -21.49 -11.56
N ARG A 107 4.77 -22.28 -10.49
CA ARG A 107 5.51 -23.54 -10.39
C ARG A 107 5.01 -24.47 -11.50
N ASP A 108 5.97 -25.00 -12.27
CA ASP A 108 5.74 -25.95 -13.36
C ASP A 108 4.91 -25.37 -14.54
N ASN A 109 4.82 -24.03 -14.65
CA ASN A 109 4.13 -23.36 -15.75
C ASN A 109 5.10 -22.97 -16.89
N ASP A 110 5.16 -23.79 -17.93
CA ASP A 110 6.04 -23.62 -19.10
C ASP A 110 5.74 -22.37 -19.96
N SER A 111 4.61 -21.69 -19.72
CA SER A 111 4.27 -20.45 -20.41
C SER A 111 5.07 -19.25 -19.90
N ILE A 112 5.64 -19.33 -18.69
CA ILE A 112 6.40 -18.24 -18.09
C ILE A 112 7.73 -18.08 -18.82
N ARG A 113 7.94 -16.88 -19.38
CA ARG A 113 9.18 -16.53 -20.05
C ARG A 113 10.13 -15.81 -19.09
N PRO A 114 11.44 -16.10 -19.13
CA PRO A 114 12.42 -15.30 -18.40
C PRO A 114 12.33 -13.82 -18.77
N ASN A 115 12.40 -12.93 -17.79
CA ASN A 115 12.36 -11.48 -17.99
C ASN A 115 11.08 -10.95 -18.66
N ALA A 116 9.98 -11.73 -18.66
CA ALA A 116 8.68 -11.25 -19.11
C ALA A 116 8.23 -10.08 -18.23
N THR A 117 7.82 -8.97 -18.85
CA THR A 117 7.38 -7.78 -18.13
C THR A 117 6.43 -6.93 -18.97
N GLY A 118 5.56 -6.17 -18.33
CA GLY A 118 4.66 -5.22 -18.98
C GLY A 118 3.88 -4.37 -17.98
N TYR A 119 3.26 -3.30 -18.46
CA TYR A 119 2.39 -2.43 -17.68
C TYR A 119 0.98 -3.04 -17.62
N TYR A 120 0.82 -4.12 -16.85
CA TYR A 120 -0.43 -4.89 -16.81
C TYR A 120 -1.42 -4.40 -15.76
N ARG A 121 -1.11 -3.30 -15.06
CA ARG A 121 -1.96 -2.74 -13.99
C ARG A 121 -2.06 -1.24 -14.17
N HIS A 122 -3.25 -0.74 -14.43
CA HIS A 122 -3.50 0.66 -14.72
C HIS A 122 -4.42 1.28 -13.68
N ILE A 123 -4.16 2.55 -13.36
CA ILE A 123 -5.09 3.43 -12.64
C ILE A 123 -5.44 4.62 -13.53
N ALA A 124 -6.72 4.94 -13.68
CA ALA A 124 -7.15 6.12 -14.38
C ALA A 124 -6.88 7.34 -13.49
N ILE A 125 -6.36 8.41 -14.08
CA ILE A 125 -6.06 9.65 -13.38
C ILE A 125 -6.73 10.83 -14.05
N THR A 126 -7.06 11.84 -13.26
CA THR A 126 -7.44 13.15 -13.77
C THR A 126 -6.67 14.22 -13.01
N HIS A 127 -6.79 15.47 -13.44
CA HIS A 127 -6.13 16.57 -12.79
C HIS A 127 -6.72 16.82 -11.39
N PHE A 128 -5.87 17.11 -10.39
CA PHE A 128 -6.34 17.43 -9.05
C PHE A 128 -6.77 18.89 -8.98
N VAL A 129 -7.98 19.14 -8.52
CA VAL A 129 -8.52 20.48 -8.26
C VAL A 129 -8.75 20.60 -6.76
N ASP A 130 -8.15 21.63 -6.14
CA ASP A 130 -8.34 21.90 -4.71
C ASP A 130 -9.74 22.47 -4.40
N ASN A 131 -10.02 22.68 -3.12
CA ASN A 131 -11.32 23.20 -2.67
C ASN A 131 -11.60 24.65 -3.12
N GLN A 132 -10.58 25.35 -3.61
CA GLN A 132 -10.66 26.71 -4.14
C GLN A 132 -10.79 26.73 -5.67
N GLY A 133 -10.81 25.56 -6.32
CA GLY A 133 -10.91 25.45 -7.77
C GLY A 133 -9.55 25.54 -8.49
N ASN A 134 -8.42 25.50 -7.79
CA ASN A 134 -7.10 25.55 -8.41
C ASN A 134 -6.68 24.15 -8.89
N ASN A 135 -6.31 24.03 -10.17
CA ASN A 135 -5.70 22.82 -10.71
C ASN A 135 -4.23 22.70 -10.29
N LEU A 136 -3.87 21.73 -9.45
CA LEU A 136 -2.51 21.56 -8.92
C LEU A 136 -1.65 20.55 -9.70
N CYS A 137 -1.99 20.27 -10.95
CA CYS A 137 -1.12 19.58 -11.90
C CYS A 137 -0.31 20.61 -12.71
N PHE A 138 1.01 20.43 -12.79
CA PHE A 138 1.89 21.40 -13.45
C PHE A 138 2.89 20.70 -14.38
N GLU A 139 3.11 21.24 -15.57
CA GLU A 139 4.10 20.72 -16.50
C GLU A 139 5.54 20.87 -15.97
N ASN A 140 5.79 21.96 -15.23
CA ASN A 140 7.11 22.25 -14.69
C ASN A 140 7.45 21.39 -13.45
N GLY A 141 6.45 21.07 -12.63
CA GLY A 141 6.58 20.25 -11.42
C GLY A 141 7.49 20.86 -10.36
N ILE A 142 8.14 20.00 -9.57
CA ILE A 142 9.25 20.36 -8.66
C ILE A 142 10.38 19.35 -8.81
N GLN A 143 11.61 19.73 -8.44
CA GLN A 143 12.70 18.77 -8.32
C GLN A 143 12.40 17.77 -7.21
N SER A 144 12.61 16.48 -7.46
CA SER A 144 12.31 15.42 -6.49
C SER A 144 13.20 15.50 -5.24
N THR A 145 14.31 16.25 -5.30
CA THR A 145 15.16 16.55 -4.14
C THR A 145 14.49 17.47 -3.11
N GLU A 146 13.51 18.28 -3.51
CA GLU A 146 12.75 19.15 -2.61
C GLU A 146 12.08 18.35 -1.49
N VAL A 147 11.64 17.12 -1.78
CA VAL A 147 11.07 16.21 -0.78
C VAL A 147 12.02 15.97 0.38
N PHE A 148 13.33 15.88 0.13
CA PHE A 148 14.31 15.68 1.19
C PHE A 148 14.51 16.93 2.05
N GLU A 149 14.30 18.13 1.50
CA GLU A 149 14.28 19.37 2.29
C GLU A 149 13.11 19.38 3.28
N ILE A 150 11.93 18.95 2.82
CA ILE A 150 10.72 18.83 3.64
C ILE A 150 10.93 17.77 4.74
N LYS A 151 11.56 16.66 4.38
CA LYS A 151 11.91 15.58 5.31
C LYS A 151 12.88 16.04 6.39
N ARG A 152 13.92 16.81 6.05
CA ARG A 152 14.84 17.42 7.02
C ARG A 152 14.14 18.33 8.03
N ARG A 153 13.02 18.95 7.63
CA ARG A 153 12.15 19.76 8.51
C ARG A 153 11.10 18.94 9.28
N LYS A 154 11.17 17.59 9.20
CA LYS A 154 10.24 16.64 9.84
C LYS A 154 8.78 16.83 9.42
N LYS A 155 8.54 17.32 8.20
CA LYS A 155 7.19 17.51 7.64
C LYS A 155 6.74 16.35 6.76
N ILE A 156 7.70 15.57 6.27
CA ILE A 156 7.50 14.28 5.61
C ILE A 156 8.46 13.29 6.28
N TRP A 157 8.02 12.06 6.52
CA TRP A 157 8.80 10.98 7.10
C TRP A 157 8.62 9.66 6.34
N SER A 158 7.49 9.46 5.66
CA SER A 158 7.13 8.20 4.99
C SER A 158 7.96 7.89 3.74
N ILE A 159 8.52 8.92 3.10
CA ILE A 159 9.38 8.75 1.91
C ILE A 159 10.80 8.34 2.36
N PRO A 160 11.38 7.24 1.85
CA PRO A 160 12.76 6.82 2.14
C PRO A 160 13.80 7.88 1.74
N GLU A 161 14.99 7.87 2.37
CA GLU A 161 16.04 8.92 2.23
C GLU A 161 16.63 9.11 0.81
N ARG A 162 16.29 8.24 -0.14
CA ARG A 162 16.77 8.27 -1.52
C ARG A 162 15.70 7.68 -2.43
N TRP A 163 15.57 8.25 -3.62
CA TRP A 163 14.78 7.68 -4.71
C TRP A 163 15.39 6.41 -5.33
N LYS A 164 16.59 6.03 -4.88
CA LYS A 164 17.30 4.79 -5.23
C LYS A 164 17.50 3.91 -3.99
N TYR A 165 16.65 2.91 -3.82
CA TYR A 165 16.91 1.79 -2.91
C TYR A 165 16.76 0.45 -3.63
N THR A 166 17.28 -0.59 -3.00
CA THR A 166 17.19 -2.03 -3.31
C THR A 166 15.76 -2.58 -3.40
N ASP A 167 14.76 -1.70 -3.32
CA ASP A 167 13.33 -1.94 -3.47
C ASP A 167 12.77 -1.21 -4.72
N ALA A 168 13.63 -1.01 -5.73
CA ALA A 168 13.35 -0.32 -6.99
C ALA A 168 12.17 -0.91 -7.79
N ALA A 169 11.67 -2.08 -7.40
CA ALA A 169 10.48 -2.69 -7.97
C ALA A 169 9.18 -2.00 -7.52
N ARG A 170 9.18 -1.28 -6.38
CA ARG A 170 7.97 -0.62 -5.88
C ARG A 170 7.68 0.67 -6.61
N THR A 171 6.60 0.64 -7.40
CA THR A 171 6.10 1.74 -8.21
C THR A 171 5.18 2.67 -7.41
N VAL A 172 4.41 2.14 -6.46
CA VAL A 172 3.42 2.89 -5.68
C VAL A 172 3.88 3.01 -4.23
N ARG A 173 3.78 4.21 -3.63
CA ARG A 173 4.08 4.45 -2.22
C ARG A 173 3.00 5.29 -1.57
N PRO A 174 2.43 4.87 -0.43
CA PRO A 174 1.50 5.70 0.32
C PRO A 174 2.23 6.87 0.99
N LEU A 175 1.47 7.95 1.19
CA LEU A 175 1.79 9.12 1.99
C LEU A 175 0.66 9.35 2.98
N MET A 176 1.01 9.84 4.17
CA MET A 176 -0.01 10.33 5.08
C MET A 176 -0.63 11.63 4.54
N ALA A 177 -1.92 11.86 4.82
CA ALA A 177 -2.63 13.00 4.27
C ALA A 177 -1.97 14.37 4.61
N ASP A 178 -1.40 14.51 5.81
CA ASP A 178 -0.64 15.70 6.23
C ASP A 178 0.65 15.89 5.44
N GLU A 179 1.36 14.81 5.12
CA GLU A 179 2.55 14.85 4.27
C GLU A 179 2.21 15.29 2.84
N ALA A 180 1.08 14.81 2.31
CA ALA A 180 0.58 15.22 1.00
C ALA A 180 0.25 16.71 0.95
N PHE A 181 -0.37 17.26 2.00
CA PHE A 181 -0.64 18.69 2.07
C PHE A 181 0.63 19.55 2.09
N GLU A 182 1.70 19.09 2.74
CA GLU A 182 3.00 19.78 2.69
C GLU A 182 3.61 19.77 1.29
N LEU A 183 3.48 18.64 0.57
CA LEU A 183 3.96 18.53 -0.80
C LEU A 183 3.16 19.42 -1.78
N LEU A 184 1.82 19.46 -1.63
CA LEU A 184 0.95 20.36 -2.42
C LEU A 184 1.35 21.83 -2.26
N LYS A 185 1.65 22.29 -1.04
CA LYS A 185 2.06 23.68 -0.78
C LYS A 185 3.33 24.04 -1.57
N ILE A 186 4.29 23.13 -1.62
CA ILE A 186 5.58 23.39 -2.28
C ILE A 186 5.44 23.33 -3.80
N ILE A 187 4.68 22.36 -4.32
CA ILE A 187 4.35 22.31 -5.75
C ILE A 187 3.65 23.59 -6.18
N HIS A 188 2.61 24.01 -5.46
CA HIS A 188 1.88 25.23 -5.78
C HIS A 188 2.79 26.46 -5.78
N ARG A 189 3.61 26.62 -4.74
CA ARG A 189 4.56 27.75 -4.63
C ARG A 189 5.60 27.76 -5.75
N ALA A 190 6.17 26.61 -6.08
CA ALA A 190 7.22 26.50 -7.11
C ALA A 190 6.70 26.83 -8.52
N ASN A 191 5.39 26.70 -8.75
CA ASN A 191 4.75 26.92 -10.03
C ASN A 191 3.90 28.20 -10.06
N ALA A 192 3.99 29.07 -9.05
CA ALA A 192 3.12 30.25 -8.92
C ALA A 192 3.36 31.29 -10.02
N ASP A 193 4.62 31.52 -10.40
CA ASP A 193 4.99 32.55 -11.39
C ASP A 193 4.77 32.09 -12.83
N ASN A 194 4.86 30.77 -13.08
CA ASN A 194 4.60 30.17 -14.39
C ASN A 194 3.75 28.89 -14.26
N PRO A 195 2.42 29.03 -14.08
CA PRO A 195 1.52 27.93 -13.83
C PRO A 195 1.10 27.25 -15.14
N ASP A 196 2.05 26.60 -15.83
CA ASP A 196 1.74 25.73 -16.95
C ASP A 196 0.98 24.50 -16.44
N ARG A 197 -0.35 24.57 -16.44
CA ARG A 197 -1.22 23.57 -15.83
C ARG A 197 -1.50 22.42 -16.79
N LEU A 198 -1.47 21.20 -16.26
CA LEU A 198 -1.84 20.00 -17.01
C LEU A 198 -3.32 19.67 -16.80
N THR A 199 -4.01 19.35 -17.88
CA THR A 199 -5.34 18.73 -17.84
C THR A 199 -5.22 17.32 -18.40
N VAL A 200 -5.88 16.38 -17.72
CA VAL A 200 -5.89 14.97 -18.09
C VAL A 200 -7.33 14.47 -18.04
N GLU A 201 -7.80 13.96 -19.18
CA GLU A 201 -9.05 13.22 -19.27
C GLU A 201 -8.81 11.79 -18.79
N PRO A 202 -9.62 11.26 -17.86
CA PRO A 202 -9.39 9.93 -17.30
C PRO A 202 -9.67 8.84 -18.34
N ALA A 203 -8.83 7.80 -18.32
CA ALA A 203 -9.06 6.60 -19.12
C ALA A 203 -10.37 5.88 -18.73
N ASN A 204 -11.03 5.26 -19.71
CA ASN A 204 -12.17 4.37 -19.46
C ASN A 204 -11.68 2.92 -19.32
N PHE A 205 -12.09 2.25 -18.24
CA PHE A 205 -11.69 0.90 -17.86
C PHE A 205 -12.86 -0.10 -17.86
N GLU A 206 -13.92 0.13 -18.63
CA GLU A 206 -15.08 -0.79 -18.74
C GLU A 206 -14.71 -2.26 -18.95
N ASP A 207 -13.71 -2.55 -19.81
CA ASP A 207 -13.27 -3.93 -20.12
C ASP A 207 -12.14 -4.46 -19.21
N TYR A 208 -11.69 -3.66 -18.23
CA TYR A 208 -10.58 -4.03 -17.37
C TYR A 208 -11.06 -4.87 -16.19
N LEU A 209 -10.21 -5.75 -15.68
CA LEU A 209 -10.54 -6.61 -14.54
C LEU A 209 -10.04 -6.01 -13.23
N PRO A 210 -10.74 -6.16 -12.10
CA PRO A 210 -10.18 -5.77 -10.81
C PRO A 210 -9.01 -6.68 -10.44
N ILE A 211 -8.04 -6.15 -9.70
CA ILE A 211 -7.02 -6.99 -9.04
C ILE A 211 -7.72 -7.87 -8.01
N GLN A 212 -7.46 -9.17 -8.03
CA GLN A 212 -7.97 -10.16 -7.09
C GLN A 212 -6.84 -10.81 -6.29
N PHE A 213 -7.06 -10.99 -4.98
CA PHE A 213 -6.28 -11.88 -4.14
C PHE A 213 -6.96 -13.24 -4.05
N ILE A 214 -6.18 -14.32 -3.98
CA ILE A 214 -6.73 -15.63 -3.67
C ILE A 214 -6.39 -15.98 -2.23
N LEU A 215 -7.41 -16.00 -1.40
CA LEU A 215 -7.38 -16.31 0.01
C LEU A 215 -7.71 -17.78 0.23
N ASP A 216 -6.70 -18.62 0.03
CA ASP A 216 -6.78 -20.07 0.24
C ASP A 216 -5.49 -20.52 0.94
N ASP A 217 -5.61 -21.15 2.11
CA ASP A 217 -4.47 -21.53 2.94
C ASP A 217 -3.55 -22.56 2.29
N ARG A 218 -4.00 -23.22 1.21
CA ARG A 218 -3.21 -24.17 0.43
C ARG A 218 -2.25 -23.50 -0.54
N ILE A 219 -2.48 -22.23 -0.89
CA ILE A 219 -1.67 -21.47 -1.87
C ILE A 219 -1.06 -20.19 -1.28
N VAL A 220 -1.68 -19.60 -0.26
CA VAL A 220 -1.19 -18.41 0.43
C VAL A 220 0.09 -18.79 1.14
N THR A 221 1.20 -18.28 0.62
CA THR A 221 2.55 -18.54 1.14
C THR A 221 3.20 -17.30 1.72
N ASN A 222 2.56 -16.14 1.57
CA ASN A 222 3.11 -14.84 1.92
C ASN A 222 2.02 -13.92 2.50
N GLU A 223 2.38 -13.23 3.58
CA GLU A 223 1.51 -12.29 4.32
C GLU A 223 0.98 -11.14 3.47
N LYS A 224 1.70 -10.73 2.42
CA LYS A 224 1.29 -9.58 1.61
C LYS A 224 -0.03 -9.76 0.86
N ILE A 225 -0.50 -11.01 0.69
CA ILE A 225 -1.84 -11.29 0.15
C ILE A 225 -2.91 -10.89 1.18
N ILE A 226 -2.70 -11.24 2.45
CA ILE A 226 -3.59 -10.88 3.56
C ILE A 226 -3.53 -9.37 3.80
N GLU A 227 -2.32 -8.79 3.78
CA GLU A 227 -2.13 -7.34 3.84
C GLU A 227 -2.92 -6.59 2.76
N GLY A 228 -2.81 -7.03 1.51
CA GLY A 228 -3.53 -6.43 0.41
C GLY A 228 -5.05 -6.50 0.60
N TRP A 229 -5.56 -7.63 1.08
CA TRP A 229 -6.98 -7.77 1.40
C TRP A 229 -7.41 -6.84 2.54
N VAL A 230 -6.63 -6.74 3.62
CA VAL A 230 -6.91 -5.84 4.74
C VAL A 230 -6.97 -4.39 4.24
N LEU A 231 -5.99 -3.95 3.46
CA LEU A 231 -5.93 -2.57 2.93
C LEU A 231 -7.12 -2.23 2.02
N GLU A 232 -7.53 -3.19 1.19
CA GLU A 232 -8.72 -3.06 0.34
C GLU A 232 -9.99 -2.86 1.18
N ASN A 233 -10.08 -3.55 2.33
CA ASN A 233 -11.31 -3.66 3.11
C ASN A 233 -11.44 -2.68 4.29
N ILE A 234 -10.40 -1.95 4.69
CA ILE A 234 -10.50 -0.88 5.70
C ILE A 234 -11.57 0.15 5.29
N GLY A 235 -12.59 0.42 6.09
CA GLY A 235 -13.68 1.33 5.73
C GLY A 235 -14.68 0.77 4.71
N ARG A 236 -14.61 -0.53 4.40
CA ARG A 236 -15.50 -1.24 3.46
C ARG A 236 -16.03 -2.56 4.02
N ASN A 237 -15.43 -3.07 5.09
CA ASN A 237 -15.84 -4.28 5.79
C ASN A 237 -16.08 -3.94 7.27
N SER A 238 -17.32 -4.14 7.73
CA SER A 238 -17.72 -3.76 9.09
C SER A 238 -16.96 -4.53 10.18
N ASP A 239 -16.72 -5.82 9.99
CA ASP A 239 -16.05 -6.66 10.99
C ASP A 239 -14.59 -6.24 11.16
N LEU A 240 -13.93 -5.90 10.04
CA LEU A 240 -12.58 -5.34 10.02
C LEU A 240 -12.52 -3.96 10.69
N ASP A 241 -13.51 -3.11 10.41
CA ASP A 241 -13.60 -1.77 11.00
C ASP A 241 -13.91 -1.82 12.51
N ASP A 242 -14.73 -2.76 12.95
CA ASP A 242 -15.00 -3.00 14.37
C ASP A 242 -13.75 -3.56 15.09
N ALA A 243 -12.97 -4.39 14.40
CA ALA A 243 -11.74 -4.96 14.94
C ALA A 243 -10.61 -3.92 15.08
N PHE A 244 -10.37 -3.09 14.06
CA PHE A 244 -9.31 -2.08 14.09
C PHE A 244 -9.73 -0.72 14.64
N GLY A 245 -11.00 -0.36 14.55
CA GLY A 245 -11.47 1.01 14.59
C GLY A 245 -11.20 1.78 13.29
N PRO A 246 -11.81 2.96 13.11
CA PRO A 246 -11.80 3.68 11.84
C PRO A 246 -10.43 4.31 11.51
N PHE A 247 -10.12 4.44 10.22
CA PHE A 247 -8.94 5.17 9.72
C PHE A 247 -9.36 6.42 8.95
N SER A 248 -8.62 7.51 9.15
CA SER A 248 -8.73 8.73 8.33
C SER A 248 -7.67 8.78 7.24
N SER A 249 -6.49 8.24 7.50
CA SER A 249 -5.40 8.04 6.55
C SER A 249 -4.62 6.78 6.93
N PHE A 250 -4.21 6.00 5.94
CA PHE A 250 -3.44 4.78 6.15
C PHE A 250 -2.60 4.44 4.92
N GLY A 251 -1.60 3.60 5.14
CA GLY A 251 -0.70 3.11 4.12
C GLY A 251 0.06 1.91 4.61
N ASN A 252 0.63 1.16 3.69
CA ASN A 252 1.39 -0.05 3.98
C ASN A 252 2.88 0.13 3.74
N ASN A 253 3.69 -0.76 4.34
CA ASN A 253 5.15 -0.73 4.25
C ASN A 253 5.72 0.65 4.58
N MET A 254 5.27 1.22 5.70
CA MET A 254 5.67 2.54 6.16
C MET A 254 7.00 2.43 6.93
N PRO A 255 8.02 3.27 6.64
CA PRO A 255 9.36 3.08 7.21
C PRO A 255 9.40 3.41 8.71
N ALA A 256 10.00 2.52 9.50
CA ALA A 256 10.23 2.68 10.93
C ALA A 256 11.74 2.77 11.26
N GLY A 257 12.50 3.48 10.41
CA GLY A 257 13.94 3.67 10.57
C GLY A 257 14.72 2.36 10.63
N TYR A 258 15.30 2.05 11.80
CA TYR A 258 16.11 0.84 12.02
C TYR A 258 15.27 -0.45 12.11
N LEU A 259 13.96 -0.36 12.33
CA LEU A 259 13.06 -1.51 12.47
C LEU A 259 12.50 -2.02 11.12
N LYS A 260 13.02 -1.54 9.99
CA LYS A 260 12.52 -1.79 8.62
C LYS A 260 11.18 -1.09 8.35
N PHE A 261 10.17 -1.82 7.89
CA PHE A 261 8.87 -1.29 7.44
C PHE A 261 7.74 -1.93 8.25
N MET A 262 6.77 -1.12 8.68
CA MET A 262 5.52 -1.57 9.28
C MET A 262 4.58 -2.07 8.19
N ASP A 263 3.90 -3.20 8.41
CA ASP A 263 2.95 -3.75 7.42
C ASP A 263 1.86 -2.74 7.11
N ILE A 264 1.14 -2.24 8.11
CA ILE A 264 0.19 -1.12 7.95
C ILE A 264 0.39 -0.10 9.06
N PHE A 265 0.42 1.17 8.67
CA PHE A 265 0.39 2.30 9.59
C PHE A 265 -0.66 3.31 9.13
N GLY A 266 -1.30 3.97 10.09
CA GLY A 266 -2.21 5.05 9.79
C GLY A 266 -2.62 5.81 11.05
N TYR A 267 -3.67 6.62 10.91
CA TYR A 267 -4.30 7.27 12.04
C TYR A 267 -5.78 7.52 11.80
N GLN A 268 -6.51 7.63 12.91
CA GLN A 268 -7.81 8.28 12.97
C GLN A 268 -7.61 9.74 13.37
N GLN A 269 -8.15 10.66 12.58
CA GLN A 269 -8.25 12.07 12.91
C GLN A 269 -9.58 12.32 13.62
N LEU A 270 -9.53 12.70 14.90
CA LEU A 270 -10.71 13.07 15.66
C LEU A 270 -11.15 14.49 15.32
N SER A 271 -12.42 14.81 15.61
CA SER A 271 -13.00 16.15 15.40
C SER A 271 -12.28 17.25 16.17
N THR A 272 -11.58 16.91 17.26
CA THR A 272 -10.76 17.82 18.06
C THR A 272 -9.43 18.22 17.38
N GLY A 273 -9.06 17.57 16.27
CA GLY A 273 -7.74 17.72 15.67
C GLY A 273 -6.68 16.76 16.25
N MET A 274 -7.01 15.98 17.28
CA MET A 274 -6.12 14.93 17.80
C MET A 274 -6.07 13.72 16.87
N LYS A 275 -4.90 13.09 16.74
CA LYS A 275 -4.69 11.86 15.99
C LYS A 275 -4.53 10.67 16.94
N ILE A 276 -5.23 9.58 16.64
CA ILE A 276 -4.97 8.27 17.22
C ILE A 276 -4.23 7.45 16.17
N TYR A 277 -2.93 7.24 16.38
CA TYR A 277 -2.06 6.49 15.49
C TYR A 277 -2.34 4.99 15.65
N LYS A 278 -2.23 4.26 14.53
CA LYS A 278 -2.50 2.83 14.48
C LYS A 278 -1.32 2.13 13.81
N VAL A 279 -0.81 1.10 14.46
CA VAL A 279 0.23 0.20 13.95
C VAL A 279 -0.37 -1.19 13.84
N VAL A 280 -0.31 -1.80 12.66
CA VAL A 280 -0.83 -3.14 12.44
C VAL A 280 0.26 -4.04 11.85
N GLU A 281 0.46 -5.19 12.49
CA GLU A 281 1.33 -6.27 12.02
C GLU A 281 0.50 -7.44 11.50
N ILE A 282 0.94 -8.10 10.43
CA ILE A 282 0.20 -9.18 9.79
C ILE A 282 1.00 -10.47 9.84
N LYS A 283 0.36 -11.55 10.30
CA LYS A 283 0.91 -12.91 10.27
C LYS A 283 0.00 -13.80 9.46
N LYS A 284 0.57 -14.61 8.57
CA LYS A 284 -0.23 -15.54 7.75
C LYS A 284 -0.66 -16.79 8.52
N ASP A 285 0.10 -17.13 9.56
CA ASP A 285 -0.04 -18.33 10.37
C ASP A 285 -0.36 -17.92 11.82
N GLU A 286 0.03 -18.74 12.79
CA GLU A 286 -0.06 -18.44 14.21
C GLU A 286 0.87 -17.27 14.61
N CYS A 287 0.36 -16.37 15.44
CA CYS A 287 1.18 -15.36 16.11
C CYS A 287 2.00 -16.02 17.23
N SER A 288 3.30 -15.80 17.21
CA SER A 288 4.26 -16.37 18.16
C SER A 288 4.69 -15.38 19.24
N PHE A 289 4.66 -15.83 20.50
CA PHE A 289 5.29 -15.13 21.62
C PHE A 289 6.69 -15.70 21.88
N PRO A 290 7.73 -14.87 22.07
CA PRO A 290 7.69 -13.41 22.22
C PRO A 290 7.94 -12.62 20.92
N ASP A 291 8.29 -13.29 19.82
CA ASP A 291 8.91 -12.62 18.66
C ASP A 291 7.96 -11.64 17.96
N ASP A 292 6.75 -12.06 17.59
CA ASP A 292 5.80 -11.21 16.84
C ASP A 292 5.26 -10.07 17.70
N ILE A 293 5.01 -10.36 18.99
CA ILE A 293 4.55 -9.35 19.95
C ILE A 293 5.63 -8.29 20.22
N ASN A 294 6.89 -8.71 20.39
CA ASN A 294 8.01 -7.77 20.56
C ASN A 294 8.25 -6.92 19.32
N GLN A 295 8.05 -7.48 18.12
CA GLN A 295 8.11 -6.73 16.87
C GLN A 295 7.05 -5.61 16.86
N LEU A 296 5.79 -5.93 17.18
CA LEU A 296 4.70 -4.95 17.25
C LEU A 296 4.96 -3.88 18.32
N ILE A 297 5.44 -4.26 19.50
CA ILE A 297 5.82 -3.32 20.57
C ILE A 297 6.96 -2.40 20.09
N GLY A 298 7.94 -2.94 19.37
CA GLY A 298 9.03 -2.18 18.77
C GLY A 298 8.51 -1.08 17.84
N TYR A 299 7.60 -1.41 16.92
CA TYR A 299 6.98 -0.42 16.03
C TYR A 299 6.14 0.60 16.80
N THR A 300 5.37 0.17 17.79
CA THR A 300 4.56 1.05 18.64
C THR A 300 5.43 2.05 19.40
N ASN A 301 6.54 1.60 19.98
CA ASN A 301 7.51 2.47 20.65
C ASN A 301 8.15 3.47 19.67
N TRP A 302 8.50 3.01 18.47
CA TRP A 302 9.08 3.88 17.44
C TRP A 302 8.09 4.97 17.02
N VAL A 303 6.84 4.62 16.75
CA VAL A 303 5.77 5.58 16.41
C VAL A 303 5.55 6.56 17.56
N THR A 304 5.49 6.05 18.79
CA THR A 304 5.33 6.88 19.98
C THR A 304 6.42 7.95 20.05
N GLN A 305 7.69 7.56 19.90
CA GLN A 305 8.84 8.45 20.04
C GLN A 305 9.00 9.42 18.85
N ASN A 306 8.72 8.98 17.63
CA ASN A 306 9.08 9.72 16.41
C ASN A 306 7.91 10.48 15.79
N ILE A 307 6.67 10.02 16.01
CA ILE A 307 5.47 10.56 15.37
C ILE A 307 4.50 11.13 16.41
N ALA A 308 4.24 10.39 17.49
CA ALA A 308 3.25 10.74 18.49
C ALA A 308 3.77 11.65 19.63
N SER A 309 4.93 12.28 19.44
CA SER A 309 5.54 13.21 20.43
C SER A 309 5.69 12.63 21.85
N GLY A 310 5.88 11.32 21.96
CA GLY A 310 6.02 10.59 23.22
C GLY A 310 4.70 10.16 23.87
N ASP A 311 3.54 10.49 23.30
CA ASP A 311 2.24 10.12 23.86
C ASP A 311 1.82 8.71 23.46
N TYR A 312 2.20 7.74 24.29
CA TYR A 312 1.87 6.33 24.07
C TYR A 312 0.35 6.08 24.03
N LYS A 313 -0.46 6.87 24.76
CA LYS A 313 -1.93 6.69 24.79
C LYS A 313 -2.60 7.04 23.47
N SER A 314 -1.92 7.80 22.62
CA SER A 314 -2.37 8.13 21.27
C SER A 314 -2.00 7.07 20.24
N VAL A 315 -1.33 5.97 20.63
CA VAL A 315 -0.92 4.89 19.72
C VAL A 315 -1.67 3.61 20.09
N GLU A 316 -2.41 3.08 19.13
CA GLU A 316 -3.04 1.76 19.19
C GLU A 316 -2.26 0.79 18.30
N ALA A 317 -2.15 -0.44 18.76
CA ALA A 317 -1.46 -1.50 18.05
C ALA A 317 -2.40 -2.67 17.82
N ALA A 318 -2.21 -3.38 16.71
CA ALA A 318 -2.94 -4.60 16.44
C ALA A 318 -2.05 -5.61 15.73
N ILE A 319 -2.32 -6.89 15.98
CA ILE A 319 -1.78 -7.98 15.19
C ILE A 319 -2.93 -8.81 14.64
N ILE A 320 -2.87 -9.11 13.34
CA ILE A 320 -3.83 -9.97 12.66
C ILE A 320 -3.15 -11.30 12.29
N ALA A 321 -3.73 -12.42 12.71
CA ALA A 321 -3.13 -13.76 12.56
C ALA A 321 -4.21 -14.85 12.40
N LYS A 322 -3.82 -16.06 11.96
CA LYS A 322 -4.74 -17.21 11.84
C LYS A 322 -5.13 -17.77 13.22
N SER A 323 -4.18 -17.75 14.16
CA SER A 323 -4.38 -18.14 15.55
C SER A 323 -3.44 -17.38 16.48
N PHE A 324 -3.74 -17.44 17.78
CA PHE A 324 -2.92 -16.90 18.85
C PHE A 324 -2.76 -17.99 19.90
N ASP A 325 -1.54 -18.23 20.35
CA ASP A 325 -1.29 -19.11 21.48
C ASP A 325 -1.73 -18.48 22.82
N GLU A 326 -1.77 -19.31 23.86
CA GLU A 326 -2.19 -18.87 25.19
C GLU A 326 -1.23 -17.81 25.77
N ASP A 327 0.06 -17.92 25.47
CA ASP A 327 1.07 -16.98 25.93
C ASP A 327 0.87 -15.58 25.32
N CYS A 328 0.57 -15.48 24.02
CA CYS A 328 0.21 -14.24 23.33
C CYS A 328 -1.01 -13.59 23.97
N THR A 329 -2.09 -14.35 24.14
CA THR A 329 -3.35 -13.83 24.68
C THR A 329 -3.21 -13.38 26.13
N ASN A 330 -2.55 -14.17 26.98
CA ASN A 330 -2.27 -13.83 28.36
C ASN A 330 -1.34 -12.62 28.49
N PHE A 331 -0.27 -12.56 27.68
CA PHE A 331 0.63 -11.43 27.69
C PHE A 331 -0.09 -10.14 27.31
N VAL A 332 -0.84 -10.13 26.19
CA VAL A 332 -1.53 -8.92 25.71
C VAL A 332 -2.62 -8.48 26.69
N ALA A 333 -3.40 -9.41 27.24
CA ALA A 333 -4.39 -9.09 28.27
C ALA A 333 -3.74 -8.39 29.47
N ASN A 334 -2.64 -8.92 29.99
CA ASN A 334 -1.89 -8.33 31.10
C ASN A 334 -1.25 -6.98 30.70
N PHE A 335 -0.64 -6.90 29.53
CA PHE A 335 0.02 -5.69 29.03
C PHE A 335 -0.96 -4.52 28.90
N ASN A 336 -2.18 -4.78 28.41
CA ASN A 336 -3.22 -3.78 28.27
C ASN A 336 -3.73 -3.24 29.62
N THR A 337 -3.63 -3.99 30.73
CA THR A 337 -4.00 -3.49 32.07
C THR A 337 -3.15 -2.30 32.52
N THR A 338 -1.97 -2.10 31.92
CA THR A 338 -1.06 -0.99 32.24
C THR A 338 -1.33 0.28 31.41
N GLY A 339 -2.43 0.30 30.65
CA GLY A 339 -2.85 1.44 29.82
C GLY A 339 -2.36 1.38 28.38
N ASN A 340 -1.76 0.27 27.96
CA ASN A 340 -1.46 0.00 26.55
C ASN A 340 -2.71 -0.49 25.80
N ASN A 341 -2.64 -0.49 24.47
CA ASN A 341 -3.78 -0.84 23.62
C ASN A 341 -3.31 -1.70 22.44
N ILE A 342 -3.01 -2.97 22.72
CA ILE A 342 -2.76 -3.99 21.70
C ILE A 342 -4.05 -4.80 21.49
N ARG A 343 -4.49 -4.92 20.24
CA ARG A 343 -5.61 -5.77 19.82
C ARG A 343 -5.11 -7.04 19.15
N LEU A 344 -5.71 -8.17 19.51
CA LEU A 344 -5.47 -9.45 18.82
C LEU A 344 -6.66 -9.71 17.88
N ILE A 345 -6.40 -9.84 16.59
CA ILE A 345 -7.44 -10.00 15.55
C ILE A 345 -7.20 -11.33 14.84
N ARG A 346 -8.15 -12.24 14.94
CA ARG A 346 -8.10 -13.50 14.23
C ARG A 346 -8.74 -13.35 12.86
N PHE A 347 -8.17 -14.01 11.86
CA PHE A 347 -8.84 -14.27 10.60
C PHE A 347 -8.99 -15.76 10.30
N ASP A 348 -10.02 -16.11 9.55
CA ASP A 348 -10.21 -17.43 8.98
C ASP A 348 -10.50 -17.34 7.46
N TYR A 349 -10.00 -18.30 6.70
CA TYR A 349 -10.33 -18.46 5.27
C TYR A 349 -11.73 -19.04 5.13
N THR A 350 -12.49 -18.63 4.11
CA THR A 350 -13.92 -18.98 3.98
C THR A 350 -14.26 -19.78 2.71
N PRO A 351 -13.60 -20.93 2.41
CA PRO A 351 -13.90 -21.70 1.21
C PRO A 351 -15.40 -22.11 1.16
N PRO A 352 -16.06 -22.05 -0.01
CA PRO A 352 -15.48 -21.83 -1.34
C PRO A 352 -15.30 -20.35 -1.71
N ASN A 353 -15.52 -19.41 -0.79
CA ASN A 353 -15.31 -18.00 -1.03
C ASN A 353 -13.85 -17.60 -0.77
N TYR A 354 -13.07 -17.48 -1.84
CA TYR A 354 -11.62 -17.27 -1.78
C TYR A 354 -11.21 -15.78 -1.89
N ASP A 355 -12.16 -14.87 -1.77
CA ASP A 355 -11.93 -13.41 -1.85
C ASP A 355 -12.30 -12.67 -0.55
N VAL A 356 -12.71 -13.40 0.49
CA VAL A 356 -13.09 -12.84 1.81
C VAL A 356 -12.44 -13.62 2.95
N LEU A 357 -12.00 -12.88 3.97
CA LEU A 357 -11.63 -13.40 5.28
C LEU A 357 -12.76 -13.16 6.29
N ASP A 358 -13.04 -14.14 7.15
CA ASP A 358 -13.84 -13.95 8.37
C ASP A 358 -12.92 -13.34 9.43
N ILE A 359 -13.30 -12.20 10.02
CA ILE A 359 -12.45 -11.42 10.93
C ILE A 359 -13.13 -11.33 12.29
N ARG A 360 -12.37 -11.62 13.36
CA ARG A 360 -12.89 -11.56 14.73
C ARG A 360 -11.84 -11.00 15.69
N ARG A 361 -12.25 -10.05 16.52
CA ARG A 361 -11.41 -9.57 17.63
C ARG A 361 -11.37 -10.59 18.77
N VAL A 362 -10.17 -10.87 19.27
CA VAL A 362 -9.91 -11.82 20.36
C VAL A 362 -9.67 -11.09 21.69
N VAL A 363 -8.85 -10.03 21.68
CA VAL A 363 -8.52 -9.17 22.85
C VAL A 363 -8.63 -7.69 22.48
#